data_AF-A0A1G7USW7-F1
#
_entry.id   AF-A0A1G7USW7-F1
#
_cell.length_a   1.000
_cell.length_b   1.000
_cell.length_c   1.000
_cell.angle_alpha   90.00
_cell.angle_beta   90.00
_cell.angle_gamma   90.00
#
_symmetry.space_group_name_H-M   'P 1'
#
loop_
_entity.id
_entity.type
_entity.pdbx_description
1 polymer ?
#
loop_
_entity_poly.entity_id
_entity_poly.type
_entity_poly.pdbx_seq_one_letter_code
_entity_poly.pdbx_strand_id
1 'polypeptide(L)'
;MHQNASTFLENSEKKATNLSHRQTINYNIGKYNTAVKAGKQQFADLNTARERAKNIKWRALENLDKHLEEFETHFTRRGGKVIWAENAQQVLDEILAICEAKQCKSIVKSKSMATEEVHLNHFLAEHNIACVETDLGEYIQQLDNEPPYHIVTPAMHKSKEDVARLFADKLGTPPNLTPQELTMVAREKLRQRYLEAEIGITGANFIIADIGGVAVTENEGNARLSTAFPKTHIVLVGIEKMLPSINDLALFWPLLATYGTGQQVTVYNSIFSGPRQENEIDGPEEMYVILMDNGRTNILEDTEARESLYCIRCGSCLNACPVYKNIGGHSYGTTYSGPIGSVITPHLQGMDNFMHLSYASSLCGNCTEVCPVRINIHELLLHNRHKAVEENYTSGGEKMSWFGWKQASLSRRMMNLVGGNTKNLFMKKFFAKAWGDNRELPVFAPKSFNQLWKERKK
;
A
#
# COMPACT_ATOMS: atom_id res chain seq x y z
N MET A 1 -10.42 -22.15 -8.92
CA MET A 1 -9.44 -21.06 -8.69
C MET A 1 -10.19 -19.77 -8.94
N HIS A 2 -10.22 -18.86 -7.96
CA HIS A 2 -10.96 -17.59 -8.10
C HIS A 2 -10.40 -16.76 -9.26
N GLN A 3 -11.26 -16.00 -9.93
CA GLN A 3 -10.89 -15.17 -11.09
C GLN A 3 -9.70 -14.26 -10.79
N ASN A 4 -9.68 -13.60 -9.63
CA ASN A 4 -8.59 -12.73 -9.20
C ASN A 4 -7.25 -13.45 -9.14
N ALA A 5 -7.22 -14.69 -8.62
CA ALA A 5 -6.00 -15.47 -8.52
C ALA A 5 -5.45 -15.88 -9.90
N SER A 6 -6.35 -16.22 -10.84
CA SER A 6 -5.97 -16.53 -12.22
C SER A 6 -5.43 -15.28 -12.94
N THR A 7 -6.12 -14.14 -12.82
CA THR A 7 -5.67 -12.86 -13.38
C THR A 7 -4.32 -12.42 -12.80
N PHE A 8 -4.11 -12.58 -11.48
CA PHE A 8 -2.84 -12.31 -10.83
C PHE A 8 -1.70 -13.12 -11.45
N LEU A 9 -1.89 -14.43 -11.65
CA LEU A 9 -0.87 -15.30 -12.22
C LEU A 9 -0.56 -14.96 -13.69
N GLU A 10 -1.59 -14.72 -14.51
CA GLU A 10 -1.42 -14.34 -15.90
C GLU A 10 -0.65 -13.02 -16.05
N ASN A 11 -1.04 -12.01 -15.26
CA ASN A 11 -0.36 -10.71 -15.24
C ASN A 11 1.08 -10.83 -14.74
N SER A 12 1.29 -11.65 -13.70
CA SER A 12 2.62 -11.91 -13.14
C SER A 12 3.55 -12.59 -14.15
N GLU A 13 3.06 -13.56 -14.92
CA GLU A 13 3.82 -14.25 -15.96
C GLU A 13 4.25 -13.31 -17.09
N LYS A 14 3.30 -12.50 -17.58
CA LYS A 14 3.57 -11.48 -18.60
C LYS A 14 4.57 -10.42 -18.12
N LYS A 15 4.45 -9.95 -16.87
CA LYS A 15 5.33 -8.90 -16.32
C LYS A 15 6.71 -9.43 -15.93
N ALA A 16 6.81 -10.63 -15.34
CA ALA A 16 8.08 -11.20 -14.92
C ALA A 16 9.06 -11.43 -16.09
N THR A 17 8.53 -11.67 -17.29
CA THR A 17 9.30 -11.84 -18.54
C THR A 17 9.59 -10.53 -19.26
N ASN A 18 8.97 -9.41 -18.87
CA ASN A 18 9.21 -8.10 -19.47
C ASN A 18 10.50 -7.46 -18.91
N LEU A 19 11.60 -7.58 -19.67
CA LEU A 19 12.90 -7.07 -19.27
C LEU A 19 12.97 -5.54 -19.18
N SER A 20 12.31 -4.82 -20.10
CA SER A 20 12.31 -3.35 -20.11
C SER A 20 11.62 -2.80 -18.86
N HIS A 21 10.45 -3.35 -18.53
CA HIS A 21 9.74 -3.03 -17.29
C HIS A 21 10.61 -3.26 -16.05
N ARG A 22 11.23 -4.44 -15.95
CA ARG A 22 12.12 -4.77 -14.82
C ARG A 22 13.33 -3.85 -14.74
N GLN A 23 13.89 -3.42 -15.88
CA GLN A 23 14.99 -2.46 -15.91
C GLN A 23 14.55 -1.10 -15.36
N THR A 24 13.40 -0.57 -15.81
CA THR A 24 12.83 0.70 -15.31
C THR A 24 12.58 0.65 -13.81
N ILE A 25 11.93 -0.41 -13.33
CA ILE A 25 11.62 -0.57 -11.90
C ILE A 25 12.90 -0.70 -11.07
N ASN A 26 13.87 -1.52 -11.48
CA ASN A 26 15.12 -1.67 -10.75
C ASN A 26 15.96 -0.40 -10.75
N TYR A 27 15.96 0.35 -11.86
CA TYR A 27 16.62 1.66 -11.93
C TYR A 27 16.01 2.65 -10.95
N ASN A 28 14.68 2.82 -11.00
CA ASN A 28 13.96 3.75 -10.13
C ASN A 28 14.13 3.36 -8.65
N ILE A 29 13.90 2.09 -8.28
CA ILE A 29 14.13 1.60 -6.91
C ILE A 29 15.60 1.75 -6.49
N GLY A 30 16.56 1.59 -7.39
CA GLY A 30 17.98 1.78 -7.13
C GLY A 30 18.32 3.22 -6.68
N LYS A 31 17.66 4.23 -7.27
CA LYS A 31 17.77 5.63 -6.84
C LYS A 31 17.23 5.82 -5.42
N TYR A 32 16.04 5.25 -5.13
CA TYR A 32 15.45 5.28 -3.78
C TYR A 32 16.37 4.64 -2.75
N ASN A 33 16.88 3.43 -3.01
CA ASN A 33 17.76 2.73 -2.08
C ASN A 33 19.02 3.54 -1.73
N THR A 34 19.57 4.27 -2.71
CA THR A 34 20.73 5.15 -2.50
C THR A 34 20.38 6.32 -1.57
N ALA A 35 19.26 7.00 -1.84
CA ALA A 35 18.80 8.12 -1.01
C ALA A 35 18.43 7.66 0.41
N VAL A 36 17.68 6.56 0.56
CA VAL A 36 17.28 5.98 1.85
C VAL A 36 18.51 5.62 2.69
N LYS A 37 19.57 5.07 2.07
CA LYS A 37 20.82 4.77 2.79
C LYS A 37 21.45 6.02 3.42
N ALA A 38 21.43 7.14 2.71
CA ALA A 38 21.91 8.43 3.21
C ALA A 38 20.96 9.01 4.27
N GLY A 39 19.65 9.03 4.02
CA GLY A 39 18.64 9.53 4.95
C GLY A 39 18.67 8.82 6.31
N LYS A 40 18.95 7.50 6.33
CA LYS A 40 19.10 6.73 7.57
C LYS A 40 20.21 7.24 8.49
N GLN A 41 21.23 7.95 7.97
CA GLN A 41 22.33 8.49 8.76
C GLN A 41 21.91 9.65 9.67
N GLN A 42 20.71 10.22 9.49
CA GLN A 42 20.23 11.28 10.38
C GLN A 42 19.91 10.78 11.80
N PHE A 43 19.67 9.48 11.96
CA PHE A 43 19.31 8.90 13.25
C PHE A 43 20.58 8.46 13.99
N ALA A 44 20.81 9.04 15.16
CA ALA A 44 21.90 8.62 16.05
C ALA A 44 21.78 7.14 16.44
N ASP A 45 20.55 6.69 16.74
CA ASP A 45 20.21 5.27 16.90
C ASP A 45 18.90 4.95 16.18
N LEU A 46 19.04 4.41 14.97
CA LEU A 46 17.91 4.03 14.12
C LEU A 46 17.09 2.88 14.71
N ASN A 47 17.72 1.92 15.39
CA ASN A 47 16.99 0.76 15.92
C ASN A 47 16.07 1.18 17.06
N THR A 48 16.59 2.02 17.97
CA THR A 48 15.77 2.62 19.03
C THR A 48 14.64 3.47 18.46
N ALA A 49 14.89 4.27 17.41
CA ALA A 49 13.83 5.04 16.75
C ALA A 49 12.71 4.14 16.20
N ARG A 50 13.07 3.04 15.54
CA ARG A 50 12.12 2.07 14.97
C ARG A 50 11.30 1.35 16.06
N GLU A 51 11.93 0.99 17.17
CA GLU A 51 11.27 0.36 18.33
C GLU A 51 10.30 1.31 19.02
N ARG A 52 10.71 2.56 19.23
CA ARG A 52 9.82 3.61 19.76
C ARG A 52 8.60 3.80 18.87
N ALA A 53 8.78 3.89 17.56
CA ALA A 53 7.69 4.05 16.62
C ALA A 53 6.72 2.85 16.65
N LYS A 54 7.23 1.62 16.72
CA LYS A 54 6.41 0.42 16.93
C LYS A 54 5.58 0.51 18.21
N ASN A 55 6.21 0.86 19.33
CA ASN A 55 5.53 0.94 20.63
C ASN A 55 4.48 2.06 20.69
N ILE A 56 4.71 3.18 19.99
CA ILE A 56 3.71 4.24 19.86
C ILE A 56 2.51 3.75 19.05
N LYS A 57 2.73 3.12 17.88
CA LYS A 57 1.62 2.56 17.08
C LYS A 57 0.86 1.48 17.82
N TRP A 58 1.55 0.60 18.55
CA TRP A 58 0.91 -0.40 19.40
C TRP A 58 0.00 0.26 20.44
N ARG A 59 0.52 1.20 21.26
CA ARG A 59 -0.29 1.91 22.27
C ARG A 59 -1.49 2.63 21.66
N ALA A 60 -1.30 3.26 20.51
CA ALA A 60 -2.34 3.98 19.79
C ALA A 60 -3.49 3.05 19.37
N LEU A 61 -3.17 1.84 18.92
CA LEU A 61 -4.19 0.90 18.43
C LEU A 61 -4.84 0.09 19.54
N GLU A 62 -4.13 -0.21 20.62
CA GLU A 62 -4.71 -0.85 21.82
C GLU A 62 -5.68 0.07 22.59
N ASN A 63 -5.65 1.38 22.32
CA ASN A 63 -6.60 2.37 22.88
C ASN A 63 -7.26 3.20 21.76
N LEU A 64 -7.47 2.56 20.61
CA LEU A 64 -7.93 3.27 19.40
C LEU A 64 -9.29 3.93 19.61
N ASP A 65 -10.20 3.23 20.28
CA ASP A 65 -11.53 3.71 20.67
C ASP A 65 -11.44 5.08 21.38
N LYS A 66 -10.62 5.17 22.42
CA LYS A 66 -10.44 6.40 23.22
C LYS A 66 -9.78 7.51 22.42
N HIS A 67 -8.76 7.18 21.64
CA HIS A 67 -8.03 8.18 20.86
C HIS A 67 -8.87 8.77 19.73
N LEU A 68 -9.77 7.99 19.13
CA LEU A 68 -10.68 8.51 18.11
C LEU A 68 -11.74 9.45 18.70
N GLU A 69 -12.31 9.11 19.86
CA GLU A 69 -13.23 10.01 20.58
C GLU A 69 -12.54 11.30 21.06
N GLU A 70 -11.29 11.19 21.52
CA GLU A 70 -10.45 12.33 21.89
C GLU A 70 -10.18 13.23 20.67
N PHE A 71 -9.77 12.63 19.54
CA PHE A 71 -9.59 13.34 18.27
C PHE A 71 -10.86 14.09 17.85
N GLU A 72 -12.02 13.42 17.86
CA GLU A 72 -13.30 14.01 17.47
C GLU A 72 -13.67 15.18 18.37
N THR A 73 -13.49 15.03 19.68
CA THR A 73 -13.77 16.08 20.67
C THR A 73 -12.93 17.33 20.37
N HIS A 74 -11.63 17.16 20.16
CA HIS A 74 -10.72 18.28 19.90
C HIS A 74 -10.96 18.93 18.53
N PHE A 75 -11.19 18.14 17.49
CA PHE A 75 -11.44 18.64 16.14
C PHE A 75 -12.77 19.40 16.05
N THR A 76 -13.82 18.85 16.66
CA THR A 76 -15.16 19.46 16.67
C THR A 76 -15.18 20.76 17.47
N ARG A 77 -14.40 20.85 18.55
CA ARG A 77 -14.25 22.09 19.34
C ARG A 77 -13.74 23.27 18.53
N ARG A 78 -13.00 23.01 17.44
CA ARG A 78 -12.48 24.03 16.52
C ARG A 78 -13.40 24.29 15.31
N GLY A 79 -14.61 23.73 15.32
CA GLY A 79 -15.60 23.88 14.26
C GLY A 79 -15.47 22.85 13.13
N GLY A 80 -14.56 21.88 13.25
CA GLY A 80 -14.49 20.74 12.34
C GLY A 80 -15.70 19.81 12.50
N LYS A 81 -16.00 19.01 11.47
CA LYS A 81 -17.06 18.01 11.49
C LYS A 81 -16.47 16.62 11.32
N VAL A 82 -16.79 15.68 12.20
CA VAL A 82 -16.36 14.28 12.07
C VAL A 82 -17.52 13.43 11.60
N ILE A 83 -17.25 12.54 10.64
CA ILE A 83 -18.18 11.55 10.13
C ILE A 83 -17.52 10.19 10.30
N TRP A 84 -18.23 9.25 10.90
CA TRP A 84 -17.77 7.87 11.07
C TRP A 84 -18.39 7.01 9.98
N ALA A 85 -17.56 6.31 9.22
CA ALA A 85 -18.00 5.45 8.12
C ALA A 85 -17.44 4.03 8.30
N GLU A 86 -18.34 3.07 8.42
CA GLU A 86 -18.01 1.65 8.62
C GLU A 86 -17.46 1.00 7.35
N ASN A 87 -17.89 1.47 6.18
CA ASN A 87 -17.57 0.84 4.89
C ASN A 87 -17.46 1.86 3.75
N ALA A 88 -16.97 1.39 2.60
CA ALA A 88 -16.80 2.21 1.40
C ALA A 88 -18.09 2.92 0.93
N GLN A 89 -19.26 2.26 1.01
CA GLN A 89 -20.51 2.86 0.55
C GLN A 89 -20.90 4.07 1.41
N GLN A 90 -20.82 3.95 2.74
CA GLN A 90 -21.09 5.07 3.64
C GLN A 90 -20.14 6.26 3.37
N VAL A 91 -18.86 6.01 3.07
CA VAL A 91 -17.94 7.08 2.66
C VAL A 91 -18.42 7.80 1.40
N LEU A 92 -18.84 7.03 0.38
CA LEU A 92 -19.30 7.58 -0.90
C LEU A 92 -20.60 8.39 -0.74
N ASP A 93 -21.55 7.86 0.03
CA ASP A 93 -22.83 8.52 0.31
C ASP A 93 -22.62 9.86 1.04
N GLU A 94 -21.75 9.89 2.05
CA GLU A 94 -21.45 11.09 2.83
C GLU A 94 -20.71 12.15 2.00
N ILE A 95 -19.74 11.74 1.18
CA ILE A 95 -19.06 12.68 0.27
C ILE A 95 -20.06 13.24 -0.74
N LEU A 96 -20.94 12.41 -1.31
CA LEU A 96 -21.97 12.87 -2.25
C LEU A 96 -22.93 13.87 -1.60
N ALA A 97 -23.40 13.58 -0.38
CA ALA A 97 -24.27 14.49 0.36
C ALA A 97 -23.62 15.86 0.60
N ILE A 98 -22.32 15.89 0.93
CA ILE A 98 -21.56 17.15 1.05
C ILE A 98 -21.48 17.85 -0.32
N CYS A 99 -21.19 17.12 -1.39
CA CYS A 99 -21.11 17.67 -2.74
C CYS A 99 -22.44 18.30 -3.18
N GLU A 100 -23.57 17.62 -2.94
CA GLU A 100 -24.91 18.11 -3.25
C GLU A 100 -25.26 19.37 -2.44
N ALA A 101 -24.97 19.36 -1.14
CA ALA A 101 -25.19 20.52 -0.26
C ALA A 101 -24.37 21.75 -0.69
N LYS A 102 -23.21 21.54 -1.30
CA LYS A 102 -22.34 22.60 -1.84
C LYS A 102 -22.59 22.90 -3.32
N GLN A 103 -23.53 22.21 -3.97
CA GLN A 103 -23.77 22.30 -5.42
C GLN A 103 -22.47 22.12 -6.22
N CYS A 104 -21.58 21.24 -5.74
CA CYS A 104 -20.24 21.05 -6.25
C CYS A 104 -20.26 20.45 -7.66
N LYS A 105 -19.41 20.97 -8.53
CA LYS A 105 -19.19 20.43 -9.88
C LYS A 105 -17.72 20.04 -10.11
N SER A 106 -16.81 20.59 -9.32
CA SER A 106 -15.38 20.41 -9.46
C SER A 106 -14.69 20.22 -8.11
N ILE A 107 -13.89 19.17 -8.03
CA ILE A 107 -13.09 18.79 -6.88
C ILE A 107 -11.62 18.75 -7.28
N VAL A 108 -10.76 19.27 -6.41
CA VAL A 108 -9.32 19.01 -6.46
C VAL A 108 -8.93 18.06 -5.34
N LYS A 109 -8.19 17.00 -5.68
CA LYS A 109 -7.84 15.94 -4.74
C LYS A 109 -6.33 15.75 -4.67
N SER A 110 -5.77 15.79 -3.45
CA SER A 110 -4.40 15.35 -3.23
C SER A 110 -4.32 13.83 -3.12
N LYS A 111 -3.12 13.26 -3.35
CA LYS A 111 -2.92 11.82 -3.29
C LYS A 111 -3.43 11.22 -1.98
N SER A 112 -4.31 10.23 -2.08
CA SER A 112 -4.79 9.46 -0.93
C SER A 112 -5.11 8.03 -1.29
N MET A 113 -4.46 7.07 -0.64
CA MET A 113 -4.82 5.65 -0.80
C MET A 113 -6.25 5.37 -0.33
N ALA A 114 -6.78 6.13 0.64
CA ALA A 114 -8.12 5.92 1.16
C ALA A 114 -9.20 6.26 0.13
N THR A 115 -8.95 7.25 -0.74
CA THR A 115 -9.87 7.59 -1.83
C THR A 115 -9.80 6.56 -2.96
N GLU A 116 -8.64 5.93 -3.14
CA GLU A 116 -8.46 4.80 -4.07
C GLU A 116 -9.09 3.51 -3.55
N GLU A 117 -9.21 3.31 -2.23
CA GLU A 117 -9.91 2.15 -1.65
C GLU A 117 -11.40 2.14 -1.98
N VAL A 118 -12.01 3.32 -2.09
CA VAL A 118 -13.44 3.49 -2.35
C VAL A 118 -13.73 3.87 -3.82
N HIS A 119 -12.71 3.89 -4.68
CA HIS A 119 -12.83 4.27 -6.09
C HIS A 119 -13.50 5.64 -6.31
N LEU A 120 -13.18 6.61 -5.46
CA LEU A 120 -13.90 7.89 -5.37
C LEU A 120 -14.02 8.63 -6.70
N ASN A 121 -12.96 8.68 -7.51
CA ASN A 121 -12.97 9.40 -8.79
C ASN A 121 -13.98 8.83 -9.77
N HIS A 122 -14.11 7.50 -9.81
CA HIS A 122 -15.05 6.83 -10.70
C HIS A 122 -16.49 7.13 -10.25
N PHE A 123 -16.77 6.98 -8.96
CA PHE A 123 -18.07 7.29 -8.38
C PHE A 123 -18.48 8.75 -8.63
N LEU A 124 -17.61 9.72 -8.37
CA LEU A 124 -17.92 11.14 -8.61
C LEU A 124 -18.21 11.45 -10.09
N ALA A 125 -17.52 10.76 -11.01
CA ALA A 125 -17.76 10.92 -12.45
C ALA A 125 -19.16 10.44 -12.86
N GLU A 126 -19.67 9.36 -12.25
CA GLU A 126 -21.05 8.87 -12.47
C GLU A 126 -22.10 9.89 -12.01
N HIS A 127 -21.74 10.73 -11.03
CA HIS A 127 -22.55 11.83 -10.52
C HIS A 127 -22.26 13.18 -11.22
N ASN A 128 -21.53 13.18 -12.33
CA ASN A 128 -21.15 14.38 -13.11
C ASN A 128 -20.33 15.42 -12.32
N ILE A 129 -19.56 14.98 -11.31
CA ILE A 129 -18.64 15.81 -10.54
C ILE A 129 -17.22 15.52 -11.03
N ALA A 130 -16.54 16.54 -11.54
CA ALA A 130 -15.17 16.40 -12.01
C ALA A 130 -14.20 16.36 -10.82
N CYS A 131 -13.50 15.25 -10.62
CA CYS A 131 -12.45 15.13 -9.60
C CYS A 131 -11.08 15.11 -10.27
N VAL A 132 -10.21 16.08 -9.97
CA VAL A 132 -8.88 16.21 -10.56
C VAL A 132 -7.79 15.90 -9.53
N GLU A 133 -6.90 14.97 -9.85
CA GLU A 133 -5.72 14.68 -9.05
C GLU A 133 -4.72 15.83 -9.12
N THR A 134 -4.13 16.18 -7.98
CA THR A 134 -3.21 17.31 -7.88
C THR A 134 -1.78 16.92 -7.61
N ASP A 135 -1.52 15.67 -7.22
CA ASP A 135 -0.18 15.06 -7.19
C ASP A 135 0.25 14.72 -8.61
N LEU A 136 1.46 15.09 -9.02
CA LEU A 136 1.92 14.87 -10.39
C LEU A 136 1.88 13.39 -10.78
N GLY A 137 2.25 12.49 -9.87
CA GLY A 137 2.22 11.06 -10.11
C GLY A 137 0.81 10.55 -10.36
N GLU A 138 -0.14 10.92 -9.49
CA GLU A 138 -1.56 10.54 -9.64
C GLU A 138 -2.20 11.23 -10.86
N TYR A 139 -1.84 12.47 -11.15
CA TYR A 139 -2.33 13.18 -12.33
C TYR A 139 -1.88 12.49 -13.62
N ILE A 140 -0.64 12.00 -13.68
CA ILE A 140 -0.15 11.15 -14.78
C ILE A 140 -0.98 9.87 -14.89
N GLN A 141 -1.26 9.20 -13.77
CA GLN A 141 -2.09 7.98 -13.77
C GLN A 141 -3.52 8.26 -14.24
N GLN A 142 -4.12 9.35 -13.78
CA GLN A 142 -5.46 9.78 -14.15
C GLN A 142 -5.57 10.08 -15.66
N LEU A 143 -4.58 10.78 -16.23
CA LEU A 143 -4.55 11.06 -17.68
C LEU A 143 -4.44 9.79 -18.53
N ASP A 144 -3.75 8.78 -18.01
CA ASP A 144 -3.55 7.49 -18.67
C ASP A 144 -4.63 6.46 -18.33
N ASN A 145 -5.57 6.80 -17.45
CA ASN A 145 -6.62 5.92 -16.96
C ASN A 145 -6.08 4.60 -16.37
N GLU A 146 -4.98 4.70 -15.61
CA GLU A 146 -4.35 3.58 -14.89
C GLU A 146 -4.48 3.79 -13.37
N PRO A 147 -4.56 2.71 -12.57
CA PRO A 147 -4.47 2.85 -11.11
C PRO A 147 -3.03 3.15 -10.66
N PRO A 148 -2.84 3.67 -9.43
CA PRO A 148 -1.51 3.92 -8.88
C PRO A 148 -0.62 2.67 -8.88
N TYR A 149 0.60 2.79 -9.40
CA TYR A 149 1.53 1.68 -9.45
C TYR A 149 2.24 1.43 -8.11
N HIS A 150 2.57 2.48 -7.36
CA HIS A 150 3.29 2.40 -6.09
C HIS A 150 2.78 3.45 -5.10
N ILE A 151 2.67 3.07 -3.82
CA ILE A 151 2.07 3.89 -2.74
C ILE A 151 2.72 5.28 -2.60
N VAL A 152 4.04 5.40 -2.81
CA VAL A 152 4.76 6.69 -2.72
C VAL A 152 4.91 7.37 -4.09
N THR A 153 4.94 6.59 -5.17
CA THR A 153 5.36 7.05 -6.51
C THR A 153 4.43 6.44 -7.57
N PRO A 154 3.23 7.01 -7.76
CA PRO A 154 2.17 6.37 -8.55
C PRO A 154 2.58 6.01 -9.98
N ALA A 155 3.50 6.76 -10.60
CA ALA A 155 3.97 6.55 -11.97
C ALA A 155 5.36 5.87 -12.07
N MET A 156 5.80 5.10 -11.06
CA MET A 156 7.15 4.50 -11.02
C MET A 156 7.50 3.60 -12.23
N HIS A 157 6.50 3.06 -12.92
CA HIS A 157 6.68 2.21 -14.11
C HIS A 157 6.90 2.98 -15.41
N LYS A 158 6.72 4.30 -15.42
CA LYS A 158 6.84 5.13 -16.63
C LYS A 158 8.21 5.80 -16.70
N SER A 159 8.77 5.86 -17.90
CA SER A 159 9.93 6.69 -18.22
C SER A 159 9.52 8.15 -18.44
N LYS A 160 10.49 9.07 -18.50
CA LYS A 160 10.19 10.47 -18.82
C LYS A 160 9.65 10.61 -20.24
N GLU A 161 10.09 9.76 -21.17
CA GLU A 161 9.63 9.71 -22.55
C GLU A 161 8.18 9.21 -22.65
N ASP A 162 7.77 8.27 -21.80
CA ASP A 162 6.36 7.83 -21.71
C ASP A 162 5.46 8.97 -21.26
N VAL A 163 5.89 9.71 -20.22
CA VAL A 163 5.13 10.87 -19.69
C VAL A 163 5.05 11.99 -20.73
N ALA A 164 6.14 12.27 -21.46
CA ALA A 164 6.14 13.30 -22.49
C ALA A 164 5.18 13.00 -23.64
N ARG A 165 5.11 11.73 -24.07
CA ARG A 165 4.13 11.27 -25.07
C ARG A 165 2.70 11.40 -24.55
N LEU A 166 2.44 10.96 -23.31
CA LEU A 166 1.13 11.09 -22.69
C LEU A 166 0.66 12.55 -22.64
N PHE A 167 1.54 13.48 -22.27
CA PHE A 167 1.20 14.91 -22.21
C PHE A 167 0.97 15.49 -23.61
N ALA A 168 1.72 15.05 -24.62
CA ALA A 168 1.46 15.45 -26.00
C ALA A 168 0.07 14.97 -26.47
N ASP A 169 -0.27 13.72 -26.21
CA ASP A 169 -1.52 13.10 -26.64
C ASP A 169 -2.74 13.67 -25.90
N LYS A 170 -2.63 13.92 -24.59
CA LYS A 170 -3.75 14.33 -23.73
C LYS A 170 -3.86 15.83 -23.53
N LEU A 171 -2.75 16.56 -23.56
CA LEU A 171 -2.68 17.99 -23.23
C LEU A 171 -2.21 18.86 -24.40
N GLY A 172 -1.80 18.26 -25.53
CA GLY A 172 -1.36 18.98 -26.72
C GLY A 172 0.03 19.64 -26.58
N THR A 173 0.90 19.11 -25.72
CA THR A 173 2.27 19.62 -25.56
C THR A 173 3.22 19.11 -26.64
N PRO A 174 4.42 19.70 -26.79
CA PRO A 174 5.49 19.07 -27.54
C PRO A 174 5.84 17.66 -26.99
N PRO A 175 6.16 16.68 -27.84
CA PRO A 175 6.35 15.27 -27.41
C PRO A 175 7.69 14.98 -26.72
N ASN A 176 8.59 15.95 -26.65
CA ASN A 176 9.98 15.78 -26.23
C ASN A 176 10.39 16.74 -25.09
N LEU A 177 9.43 17.14 -24.26
CA LEU A 177 9.69 17.98 -23.09
C LEU A 177 10.58 17.28 -22.05
N THR A 178 11.42 18.09 -21.39
CA THR A 178 12.21 17.67 -20.23
C THR A 178 11.31 17.45 -19.00
N PRO A 179 11.75 16.67 -17.99
CA PRO A 179 10.98 16.49 -16.75
C PRO A 179 10.58 17.81 -16.07
N GLN A 180 11.45 18.81 -16.11
CA GLN A 180 11.19 20.15 -15.58
C GLN A 180 10.06 20.84 -16.34
N GLU A 181 10.11 20.82 -17.68
CA GLU A 181 9.06 21.41 -18.52
C GLU A 181 7.72 20.68 -18.35
N LEU A 182 7.72 19.35 -18.27
CA LEU A 182 6.51 18.55 -17.99
C LEU A 182 5.87 18.96 -16.66
N THR A 183 6.70 19.13 -15.63
CA THR A 183 6.22 19.59 -14.31
C THR A 183 5.61 20.99 -14.39
N MET A 184 6.21 21.89 -15.18
CA MET A 184 5.67 23.24 -15.39
C MET A 184 4.34 23.23 -16.13
N VAL A 185 4.18 22.38 -17.14
CA VAL A 185 2.89 22.20 -17.83
C VAL A 185 1.82 21.72 -16.85
N ALA A 186 2.11 20.68 -16.07
CA ALA A 186 1.16 20.15 -15.08
C ALA A 186 0.76 21.25 -14.08
N ARG A 187 1.74 22.01 -13.58
CA ARG A 187 1.51 23.14 -12.67
C ARG A 187 0.59 24.19 -13.28
N GLU A 188 0.81 24.58 -14.54
CA GLU A 188 -0.03 25.56 -15.23
C GLU A 188 -1.47 25.05 -15.35
N LYS A 189 -1.67 23.81 -15.81
CA LYS A 189 -3.00 23.20 -15.97
C LYS A 189 -3.75 23.06 -14.65
N LEU A 190 -3.05 22.64 -13.59
CA LEU A 190 -3.66 22.45 -12.27
C LEU A 190 -3.98 23.77 -11.57
N ARG A 191 -3.21 24.84 -11.82
CA ARG A 191 -3.40 26.17 -11.18
C ARG A 191 -4.85 26.65 -11.27
N GLN A 192 -5.44 26.56 -12.45
CA GLN A 192 -6.82 26.99 -12.70
C GLN A 192 -7.82 26.10 -11.95
N ARG A 193 -7.59 24.78 -11.91
CA ARG A 193 -8.46 23.82 -11.22
C ARG A 193 -8.56 24.09 -9.73
N TYR A 194 -7.48 24.47 -9.06
CA TYR A 194 -7.52 24.83 -7.64
C TYR A 194 -8.41 26.06 -7.35
N LEU A 195 -8.46 27.03 -8.28
CA LEU A 195 -9.25 28.25 -8.11
C LEU A 195 -10.74 28.03 -8.40
N GLU A 196 -11.06 27.07 -9.27
CA GLU A 196 -12.43 26.77 -9.70
C GLU A 196 -13.11 25.73 -8.79
N ALA A 197 -12.35 24.87 -8.10
CA ALA A 197 -12.91 23.80 -7.30
C ALA A 197 -13.66 24.31 -6.07
N GLU A 198 -14.87 23.80 -5.86
CA GLU A 198 -15.67 24.12 -4.68
C GLU A 198 -15.23 23.32 -3.45
N ILE A 199 -14.70 22.10 -3.68
CA ILE A 199 -14.27 21.18 -2.64
C ILE A 199 -12.82 20.72 -2.88
N GLY A 200 -12.05 20.74 -1.81
CA GLY A 200 -10.75 20.10 -1.72
C GLY A 200 -10.84 18.77 -1.00
N ILE A 201 -10.24 17.71 -1.53
CA ILE A 201 -10.15 16.42 -0.84
C ILE A 201 -8.69 16.08 -0.57
N THR A 202 -8.39 15.64 0.66
CA THR A 202 -7.09 15.07 1.00
C THR A 202 -7.23 13.75 1.72
N GLY A 203 -6.14 12.98 1.76
CA GLY A 203 -5.95 11.96 2.79
C GLY A 203 -5.33 12.54 4.06
N ALA A 204 -4.81 11.65 4.89
CA ALA A 204 -3.90 11.99 5.97
C ALA A 204 -2.77 10.97 6.08
N ASN A 205 -1.57 11.44 6.43
CA ASN A 205 -0.50 10.54 6.83
C ASN A 205 -0.76 10.02 8.24
N PHE A 206 -1.19 10.93 9.14
CA PHE A 206 -1.58 10.67 10.52
C PHE A 206 -2.76 11.55 10.94
N ILE A 207 -3.55 11.05 11.89
CA ILE A 207 -4.46 11.87 12.71
C ILE A 207 -3.97 11.86 14.16
N ILE A 208 -4.19 12.94 14.89
CA ILE A 208 -3.53 13.22 16.18
C ILE A 208 -4.59 13.48 17.25
N ALA A 209 -4.67 12.60 18.24
CA ALA A 209 -5.72 12.63 19.25
C ALA A 209 -5.68 13.91 20.11
N ASP A 210 -4.54 14.19 20.77
CA ASP A 210 -4.42 15.24 21.80
C ASP A 210 -4.76 16.68 21.35
N ILE A 211 -4.72 16.94 20.03
CA ILE A 211 -5.05 18.25 19.45
C ILE A 211 -6.15 18.21 18.40
N GLY A 212 -6.71 17.03 18.09
CA GLY A 212 -7.66 16.88 16.98
C GLY A 212 -7.05 17.29 15.64
N GLY A 213 -5.83 16.84 15.35
CA GLY A 213 -5.04 17.32 14.20
C GLY A 213 -4.96 16.32 13.05
N VAL A 214 -5.06 16.79 11.81
CA VAL A 214 -4.80 16.03 10.59
C VAL A 214 -3.43 16.40 10.05
N ALA A 215 -2.49 15.46 10.05
CA ALA A 215 -1.12 15.67 9.56
C ALA A 215 -0.96 15.14 8.14
N VAL A 216 -0.55 16.03 7.23
CA VAL A 216 -0.28 15.76 5.82
C VAL A 216 1.14 16.15 5.47
N THR A 217 1.82 15.31 4.68
CA THR A 217 3.16 15.59 4.16
C THR A 217 3.24 15.38 2.65
N GLU A 218 3.92 16.28 1.95
CA GLU A 218 3.95 16.34 0.48
C GLU A 218 5.21 17.07 -0.08
N ASN A 219 5.48 16.91 -1.37
CA ASN A 219 6.70 17.44 -2.02
C ASN A 219 6.47 18.55 -3.07
N GLU A 220 5.23 18.89 -3.39
CA GLU A 220 4.82 19.65 -4.58
C GLU A 220 4.06 20.96 -4.27
N GLY A 221 3.69 21.22 -3.01
CA GLY A 221 2.81 22.32 -2.59
C GLY A 221 1.31 22.05 -2.82
N ASN A 222 0.97 20.89 -3.40
CA ASN A 222 -0.35 20.61 -3.97
C ASN A 222 -1.43 20.44 -2.88
N ALA A 223 -1.15 19.71 -1.80
CA ALA A 223 -2.13 19.51 -0.74
C ALA A 223 -2.48 20.84 -0.05
N ARG A 224 -1.51 21.74 0.11
CA ARG A 224 -1.78 23.08 0.66
C ARG A 224 -2.71 23.88 -0.25
N LEU A 225 -2.54 23.81 -1.57
CA LEU A 225 -3.44 24.47 -2.51
C LEU A 225 -4.84 23.82 -2.53
N SER A 226 -4.91 22.48 -2.45
CA SER A 226 -6.16 21.73 -2.33
C SER A 226 -6.92 22.04 -1.05
N THR A 227 -6.28 22.58 -0.01
CA THR A 227 -6.92 22.86 1.29
C THR A 227 -7.14 24.35 1.54
N ALA A 228 -6.29 25.22 1.01
CA ALA A 228 -6.37 26.66 1.26
C ALA A 228 -7.32 27.40 0.31
N PHE A 229 -7.53 26.92 -0.91
CA PHE A 229 -8.32 27.63 -1.92
C PHE A 229 -9.80 27.21 -1.94
N PRO A 230 -10.14 25.90 -1.94
CA PRO A 230 -11.54 25.49 -1.88
C PRO A 230 -12.18 25.91 -0.55
N LYS A 231 -13.45 26.30 -0.61
CA LYS A 231 -14.21 26.72 0.58
C LYS A 231 -14.55 25.56 1.50
N THR A 232 -14.60 24.33 0.99
CA THR A 232 -14.86 23.13 1.78
C THR A 232 -13.70 22.16 1.63
N HIS A 233 -13.21 21.62 2.74
CA HIS A 233 -12.18 20.60 2.76
C HIS A 233 -12.72 19.30 3.37
N ILE A 234 -12.57 18.18 2.65
CA ILE A 234 -12.86 16.85 3.14
C ILE A 234 -11.55 16.07 3.30
N VAL A 235 -11.35 15.49 4.48
CA VAL A 235 -10.27 14.53 4.75
C VAL A 235 -10.90 13.14 4.79
N LEU A 236 -10.45 12.23 3.92
CA LEU A 236 -10.79 10.81 4.03
C LEU A 236 -9.60 10.04 4.60
N VAL A 237 -9.79 9.40 5.74
CA VAL A 237 -8.69 8.75 6.46
C VAL A 237 -9.14 7.45 7.12
N GLY A 238 -8.29 6.43 7.05
CA GLY A 238 -8.50 5.20 7.80
C GLY A 238 -8.25 5.39 9.30
N ILE A 239 -9.08 4.78 10.13
CA ILE A 239 -8.97 4.89 11.60
C ILE A 239 -7.59 4.45 12.13
N GLU A 240 -6.85 3.61 11.40
CA GLU A 240 -5.53 3.13 11.81
C GLU A 240 -4.43 4.19 11.75
N LYS A 241 -4.70 5.36 11.15
CA LYS A 241 -3.74 6.47 11.01
C LYS A 241 -3.47 7.25 12.30
N MET A 242 -4.09 6.84 13.40
CA MET A 242 -3.97 7.49 14.70
C MET A 242 -2.54 7.53 15.27
N LEU A 243 -2.20 8.69 15.85
CA LEU A 243 -1.10 8.93 16.78
C LEU A 243 -1.66 9.59 18.06
N PRO A 244 -1.20 9.19 19.26
CA PRO A 244 -1.71 9.77 20.50
C PRO A 244 -1.39 11.26 20.65
N SER A 245 -0.18 11.70 20.27
CA SER A 245 0.25 13.08 20.51
C SER A 245 0.92 13.73 19.31
N ILE A 246 0.76 15.05 19.18
CA ILE A 246 1.51 15.86 18.21
C ILE A 246 3.03 15.66 18.34
N ASN A 247 3.51 15.39 19.56
CA ASN A 247 4.93 15.16 19.82
C ASN A 247 5.47 13.89 19.15
N ASP A 248 4.60 12.94 18.79
CA ASP A 248 5.01 11.75 18.06
C ASP A 248 5.48 12.07 16.64
N LEU A 249 5.02 13.18 16.03
CA LEU A 249 5.41 13.58 14.67
C LEU A 249 6.92 13.82 14.52
N ALA A 250 7.60 14.25 15.59
CA ALA A 250 9.05 14.41 15.60
C ALA A 250 9.81 13.09 15.33
N LEU A 251 9.15 11.94 15.53
CA LEU A 251 9.66 10.62 15.18
C LEU A 251 9.07 10.12 13.85
N PHE A 252 7.76 10.27 13.66
CA PHE A 252 7.05 9.67 12.53
C PHE A 252 7.31 10.38 11.20
N TRP A 253 7.41 11.70 11.16
CA TRP A 253 7.75 12.42 9.91
C TRP A 253 9.16 12.10 9.41
N PRO A 254 10.22 12.14 10.24
CA PRO A 254 11.54 11.74 9.78
C PRO A 254 11.62 10.28 9.32
N LEU A 255 10.97 9.35 10.03
CA LEU A 255 10.92 7.94 9.62
C LEU A 255 10.19 7.76 8.29
N LEU A 256 9.03 8.39 8.12
CA LEU A 256 8.25 8.34 6.88
C LEU A 256 9.06 8.88 5.70
N ALA A 257 9.65 10.07 5.85
CA ALA A 257 10.44 10.73 4.82
C ALA A 257 11.68 9.91 4.45
N THR A 258 12.41 9.41 5.45
CA THR A 258 13.63 8.63 5.24
C THR A 258 13.34 7.34 4.47
N TYR A 259 12.32 6.59 4.88
CA TYR A 259 12.03 5.29 4.29
C TYR A 259 11.21 5.38 3.00
N GLY A 260 10.49 6.50 2.80
CA GLY A 260 9.73 6.79 1.59
C GLY A 260 10.60 7.32 0.45
N THR A 261 11.36 8.39 0.69
CA THR A 261 12.10 9.10 -0.37
C THR A 261 13.58 9.35 -0.03
N GLY A 262 14.04 8.96 1.16
CA GLY A 262 15.41 9.22 1.61
C GLY A 262 15.66 10.64 2.10
N GLN A 263 14.61 11.45 2.21
CA GLN A 263 14.67 12.80 2.74
C GLN A 263 14.77 12.78 4.27
N GLN A 264 15.35 13.82 4.86
CA GLN A 264 15.39 13.92 6.32
C GLN A 264 13.99 14.12 6.91
N VAL A 265 13.26 15.07 6.34
CA VAL A 265 11.83 15.32 6.50
C VAL A 265 11.31 15.70 5.11
N THR A 266 10.07 15.36 4.79
CA THR A 266 9.44 15.70 3.51
C THR A 266 9.22 17.21 3.39
N VAL A 267 9.29 17.76 2.17
CA VAL A 267 9.43 19.21 1.93
C VAL A 267 8.35 20.06 2.60
N TYR A 268 7.08 19.67 2.49
CA TYR A 268 5.95 20.38 3.11
C TYR A 268 5.26 19.49 4.13
N ASN A 269 5.02 20.02 5.33
CA ASN A 269 4.30 19.33 6.40
C ASN A 269 3.26 20.29 6.96
N SER A 270 2.00 19.90 6.89
CA SER A 270 0.86 20.71 7.35
C SER A 270 0.09 19.93 8.41
N ILE A 271 -0.38 20.66 9.43
CA ILE A 271 -1.31 20.14 10.44
C ILE A 271 -2.57 20.98 10.35
N PHE A 272 -3.68 20.35 9.99
CA PHE A 272 -4.99 20.99 9.94
C PHE A 272 -5.76 20.62 11.21
N SER A 273 -6.29 21.61 11.91
CA SER A 273 -6.98 21.41 13.20
C SER A 273 -8.45 21.83 13.16
N GLY A 274 -8.97 22.14 11.99
CA GLY A 274 -10.34 22.63 11.78
C GLY A 274 -10.43 23.60 10.59
N PRO A 275 -11.62 24.14 10.30
CA PRO A 275 -11.80 25.20 9.30
C PRO A 275 -11.11 26.50 9.72
N ARG A 276 -11.06 27.45 8.78
CA ARG A 276 -10.56 28.81 9.00
C ARG A 276 -11.34 29.50 10.12
N GLN A 277 -10.61 30.06 11.08
CA GLN A 277 -11.15 30.86 12.19
C GLN A 277 -11.38 32.32 11.79
N GLU A 278 -12.16 33.08 12.57
CA GLU A 278 -12.52 34.47 12.25
C GLU A 278 -11.31 35.41 12.02
N ASN A 279 -10.19 35.14 12.69
CA ASN A 279 -8.96 35.92 12.60
C ASN A 279 -7.94 35.37 11.58
N GLU A 280 -8.29 34.32 10.84
CA GLU A 280 -7.45 33.69 9.82
C GLU A 280 -7.89 34.16 8.43
N ILE A 281 -6.93 34.40 7.53
CA ILE A 281 -7.19 34.95 6.19
C ILE A 281 -7.37 33.87 5.13
N ASP A 282 -6.76 32.71 5.32
CA ASP A 282 -6.71 31.57 4.40
C ASP A 282 -7.27 30.30 5.04
N GLY A 283 -7.72 29.36 4.21
CA GLY A 283 -8.28 28.08 4.65
C GLY A 283 -9.76 27.92 4.33
N PRO A 284 -10.28 26.69 4.49
CA PRO A 284 -11.64 26.35 4.13
C PRO A 284 -12.64 26.96 5.13
N GLU A 285 -13.80 27.39 4.66
CA GLU A 285 -14.93 27.81 5.49
C GLU A 285 -15.52 26.63 6.28
N GLU A 286 -15.45 25.41 5.73
CA GLU A 286 -15.88 24.17 6.38
C GLU A 286 -14.87 23.04 6.20
N MET A 287 -14.65 22.26 7.26
CA MET A 287 -13.74 21.12 7.22
C MET A 287 -14.41 19.86 7.78
N TYR A 288 -14.36 18.78 7.02
CA TYR A 288 -14.90 17.47 7.35
C TYR A 288 -13.77 16.44 7.46
N VAL A 289 -13.84 15.55 8.45
CA VAL A 289 -12.98 14.37 8.56
C VAL A 289 -13.87 13.14 8.55
N ILE A 290 -13.72 12.31 7.52
CA ILE A 290 -14.40 11.02 7.40
C ILE A 290 -13.43 9.95 7.92
N LEU A 291 -13.74 9.40 9.09
CA LEU A 291 -13.05 8.29 9.73
C LEU A 291 -13.59 6.98 9.14
N MET A 292 -12.77 6.32 8.32
CA MET A 292 -13.15 5.11 7.60
C MET A 292 -12.60 3.86 8.30
N ASP A 293 -13.48 2.94 8.67
CA ASP A 293 -13.10 1.60 9.12
C ASP A 293 -12.81 0.68 7.92
N ASN A 294 -13.82 0.36 7.12
CA ASN A 294 -13.71 -0.46 5.91
C ASN A 294 -12.90 -1.75 6.14
N GLY A 295 -13.17 -2.44 7.26
CA GLY A 295 -12.55 -3.71 7.64
C GLY A 295 -11.28 -3.62 8.50
N ARG A 296 -10.91 -2.44 9.00
CA ARG A 296 -9.74 -2.28 9.90
C ARG A 296 -10.01 -2.84 11.29
N THR A 297 -11.23 -2.73 11.79
CA THR A 297 -11.68 -3.34 13.06
C THR A 297 -11.56 -4.88 13.02
N ASN A 298 -11.86 -5.52 11.89
CA ASN A 298 -11.63 -6.97 11.70
C ASN A 298 -10.15 -7.35 11.85
N ILE A 299 -9.24 -6.52 11.33
CA ILE A 299 -7.79 -6.72 11.49
C ILE A 299 -7.37 -6.45 12.94
N LEU A 300 -7.97 -5.43 13.57
CA LEU A 300 -7.66 -5.04 14.94
C LEU A 300 -8.04 -6.14 15.95
N GLU A 301 -9.16 -6.84 15.72
CA GLU A 301 -9.60 -7.95 16.55
C GLU A 301 -8.54 -9.08 16.61
N ASP A 302 -7.95 -9.41 15.46
CA ASP A 302 -6.92 -10.44 15.35
C ASP A 302 -5.60 -10.01 16.03
N THR A 303 -5.25 -10.67 17.14
CA THR A 303 -4.08 -10.34 17.97
C THR A 303 -2.75 -10.43 17.24
N GLU A 304 -2.66 -11.25 16.19
CA GLU A 304 -1.46 -11.35 15.37
C GLU A 304 -1.53 -10.36 14.19
N ALA A 305 -2.67 -10.31 13.48
CA ALA A 305 -2.80 -9.49 12.28
C ALA A 305 -2.85 -7.97 12.56
N ARG A 306 -3.27 -7.54 13.75
CA ARG A 306 -3.35 -6.11 14.13
C ARG A 306 -2.04 -5.35 13.99
N GLU A 307 -0.90 -6.03 14.07
CA GLU A 307 0.41 -5.41 13.83
C GLU A 307 0.51 -4.77 12.43
N SER A 308 -0.24 -5.28 11.45
CA SER A 308 -0.27 -4.71 10.10
C SER A 308 -0.83 -3.27 10.05
N LEU A 309 -1.69 -2.90 11.01
CA LEU A 309 -2.27 -1.56 11.14
C LEU A 309 -1.25 -0.51 11.60
N TYR A 310 -0.03 -0.92 11.97
CA TYR A 310 1.01 0.02 12.41
C TYR A 310 1.62 0.76 11.21
N CYS A 311 1.27 0.34 9.99
CA CYS A 311 1.90 0.78 8.77
C CYS A 311 1.74 2.28 8.53
N ILE A 312 2.88 2.97 8.39
CA ILE A 312 2.94 4.39 8.05
C ILE A 312 2.92 4.64 6.53
N ARG A 313 2.68 3.60 5.73
CA ARG A 313 2.57 3.64 4.25
C ARG A 313 3.82 4.19 3.53
N CYS A 314 5.02 3.92 4.05
CA CYS A 314 6.29 4.40 3.45
C CYS A 314 6.75 3.67 2.17
N GLY A 315 6.13 2.55 1.78
CA GLY A 315 6.54 1.79 0.58
C GLY A 315 7.86 1.01 0.67
N SER A 316 8.62 1.11 1.76
CA SER A 316 9.93 0.43 1.87
C SER A 316 9.85 -1.10 1.66
N CYS A 317 8.79 -1.74 2.15
CA CYS A 317 8.59 -3.18 1.93
C CYS A 317 8.34 -3.54 0.46
N LEU A 318 7.70 -2.67 -0.34
CA LEU A 318 7.51 -2.87 -1.78
C LEU A 318 8.88 -2.85 -2.47
N ASN A 319 9.69 -1.83 -2.16
CA ASN A 319 11.03 -1.65 -2.72
C ASN A 319 12.03 -2.74 -2.31
N ALA A 320 11.80 -3.45 -1.21
CA ALA A 320 12.63 -4.55 -0.75
C ALA A 320 12.18 -5.92 -1.32
N CYS A 321 10.94 -6.04 -1.77
CA CYS A 321 10.33 -7.31 -2.14
C CYS A 321 10.82 -7.81 -3.51
N PRO A 322 11.41 -9.03 -3.60
CA PRO A 322 11.81 -9.59 -4.88
C PRO A 322 10.61 -9.85 -5.80
N VAL A 323 9.45 -10.23 -5.27
CA VAL A 323 8.24 -10.46 -6.08
C VAL A 323 7.80 -9.15 -6.73
N TYR A 324 7.62 -8.09 -5.93
CA TYR A 324 7.23 -6.76 -6.40
C TYR A 324 8.18 -6.20 -7.48
N LYS A 325 9.49 -6.34 -7.30
CA LYS A 325 10.49 -5.90 -8.31
C LYS A 325 10.36 -6.58 -9.67
N ASN A 326 9.79 -7.79 -9.71
CA ASN A 326 9.66 -8.56 -10.94
C ASN A 326 8.28 -8.40 -11.58
N ILE A 327 7.19 -8.39 -10.80
CA ILE A 327 5.82 -8.37 -11.34
C ILE A 327 5.19 -6.97 -11.32
N GLY A 328 5.74 -6.05 -10.52
CA GLY A 328 5.20 -4.69 -10.38
C GLY A 328 3.96 -4.56 -9.50
N GLY A 329 3.47 -3.32 -9.36
CA GLY A 329 2.31 -3.03 -8.52
C GLY A 329 0.98 -3.43 -9.13
N HIS A 330 0.78 -3.19 -10.43
CA HIS A 330 -0.49 -3.47 -11.11
C HIS A 330 -0.88 -4.96 -11.13
N SER A 331 0.10 -5.87 -11.10
CA SER A 331 -0.18 -7.32 -11.13
C SER A 331 -0.99 -7.80 -9.93
N TYR A 332 -0.94 -7.09 -8.80
CA TYR A 332 -1.70 -7.42 -7.58
C TYR A 332 -3.21 -7.18 -7.74
N GLY A 333 -3.63 -6.28 -8.64
CA GLY A 333 -5.04 -5.99 -8.89
C GLY A 333 -5.78 -5.31 -7.73
N THR A 334 -5.07 -4.66 -6.82
CA THR A 334 -5.62 -4.10 -5.57
C THR A 334 -4.97 -2.76 -5.25
N THR A 335 -5.70 -1.88 -4.56
CA THR A 335 -5.22 -0.55 -4.12
C THR A 335 -3.90 -0.64 -3.35
N TYR A 336 -3.81 -1.61 -2.44
CA TYR A 336 -2.57 -1.90 -1.72
C TYR A 336 -1.81 -3.05 -2.38
N SER A 337 -0.61 -2.78 -2.86
CA SER A 337 0.24 -3.76 -3.54
C SER A 337 1.45 -4.18 -2.68
N GLY A 338 2.17 -5.21 -3.13
CA GLY A 338 3.39 -5.70 -2.47
C GLY A 338 3.13 -6.35 -1.11
N PRO A 339 4.17 -6.49 -0.25
CA PRO A 339 4.07 -7.28 0.97
C PRO A 339 3.00 -6.83 1.94
N ILE A 340 2.90 -5.52 2.24
CA ILE A 340 1.89 -5.02 3.17
C ILE A 340 0.47 -5.17 2.61
N GLY A 341 0.27 -4.91 1.32
CA GLY A 341 -1.01 -5.13 0.66
C GLY A 341 -1.43 -6.60 0.70
N SER A 342 -0.47 -7.50 0.47
CA SER A 342 -0.69 -8.95 0.54
C SER A 342 -1.05 -9.47 1.93
N VAL A 343 -0.77 -8.70 2.98
CA VAL A 343 -1.21 -8.97 4.35
C VAL A 343 -2.63 -8.46 4.57
N ILE A 344 -2.90 -7.19 4.26
CA ILE A 344 -4.15 -6.54 4.68
C ILE A 344 -5.33 -6.78 3.73
N THR A 345 -5.10 -6.88 2.43
CA THR A 345 -6.20 -6.95 1.44
C THR A 345 -7.15 -8.14 1.67
N PRO A 346 -6.68 -9.36 2.02
CA PRO A 346 -7.57 -10.46 2.37
C PRO A 346 -8.54 -10.13 3.51
N HIS A 347 -8.13 -9.30 4.48
CA HIS A 347 -9.01 -8.89 5.59
C HIS A 347 -9.96 -7.75 5.19
N LEU A 348 -9.52 -6.84 4.31
CA LEU A 348 -10.33 -5.69 3.88
C LEU A 348 -11.36 -6.05 2.79
N GLN A 349 -11.03 -6.98 1.88
CA GLN A 349 -11.84 -7.29 0.69
C GLN A 349 -12.30 -8.76 0.62
N GLY A 350 -12.09 -9.51 1.71
CA GLY A 350 -12.52 -10.90 1.85
C GLY A 350 -11.42 -11.92 1.57
N MET A 351 -11.24 -12.85 2.52
CA MET A 351 -10.18 -13.86 2.49
C MET A 351 -10.31 -14.75 1.26
N ASP A 352 -11.51 -15.26 0.95
CA ASP A 352 -11.76 -16.17 -0.18
C ASP A 352 -11.25 -15.61 -1.53
N ASN A 353 -11.50 -14.33 -1.78
CA ASN A 353 -11.17 -13.68 -3.05
C ASN A 353 -9.69 -13.31 -3.18
N PHE A 354 -9.05 -12.91 -2.08
CA PHE A 354 -7.72 -12.28 -2.11
C PHE A 354 -6.62 -13.06 -1.39
N MET A 355 -6.92 -14.21 -0.79
CA MET A 355 -5.94 -15.04 -0.08
C MET A 355 -4.72 -15.41 -0.95
N HIS A 356 -4.91 -15.56 -2.27
CA HIS A 356 -3.82 -15.82 -3.22
C HIS A 356 -2.67 -14.80 -3.12
N LEU A 357 -2.94 -13.55 -2.71
CA LEU A 357 -1.91 -12.53 -2.49
C LEU A 357 -1.00 -12.89 -1.33
N SER A 358 -1.51 -13.50 -0.25
CA SER A 358 -0.64 -13.97 0.84
C SER A 358 0.32 -15.09 0.39
N TYR A 359 0.03 -15.77 -0.72
CA TYR A 359 0.94 -16.70 -1.38
C TYR A 359 1.95 -16.05 -2.33
N ALA A 360 1.75 -14.78 -2.71
CA ALA A 360 2.65 -13.98 -3.55
C ALA A 360 3.92 -13.50 -2.81
N SER A 361 4.57 -14.40 -2.07
CA SER A 361 5.75 -14.12 -1.27
C SER A 361 6.66 -15.33 -1.14
N SER A 362 7.96 -15.10 -1.26
CA SER A 362 9.01 -16.09 -0.97
C SER A 362 9.27 -16.25 0.53
N LEU A 363 8.62 -15.46 1.39
CA LEU A 363 8.81 -15.44 2.84
C LEU A 363 10.26 -15.15 3.29
N CYS A 364 11.04 -14.45 2.47
CA CYS A 364 12.45 -14.15 2.73
C CYS A 364 12.74 -13.18 3.90
N GLY A 365 11.72 -12.64 4.58
CA GLY A 365 11.89 -11.74 5.73
C GLY A 365 12.37 -10.32 5.43
N ASN A 366 12.82 -10.01 4.20
CA ASN A 366 13.41 -8.70 3.87
C ASN A 366 12.44 -7.52 4.10
N CYS A 367 11.13 -7.73 3.93
CA CYS A 367 10.11 -6.71 4.19
C CYS A 367 10.00 -6.34 5.69
N THR A 368 10.16 -7.31 6.59
CA THR A 368 10.26 -7.08 8.05
C THR A 368 11.53 -6.30 8.37
N GLU A 369 12.67 -6.73 7.81
CA GLU A 369 13.97 -6.12 8.10
C GLU A 369 14.01 -4.63 7.74
N VAL A 370 13.40 -4.23 6.62
CA VAL A 370 13.38 -2.82 6.20
C VAL A 370 12.25 -2.00 6.82
N CYS A 371 11.33 -2.58 7.60
CA CYS A 371 10.17 -1.85 8.09
C CYS A 371 10.57 -0.80 9.15
N PRO A 372 10.25 0.50 8.96
CA PRO A 372 10.63 1.54 9.92
C PRO A 372 9.88 1.46 11.25
N VAL A 373 8.79 0.69 11.31
CA VAL A 373 7.98 0.48 12.51
C VAL A 373 7.93 -1.02 12.89
N ARG A 374 8.91 -1.80 12.42
CA ARG A 374 9.18 -3.20 12.80
C ARG A 374 7.97 -4.14 12.78
N ILE A 375 7.09 -3.97 11.78
CA ILE A 375 5.98 -4.90 11.49
C ILE A 375 6.56 -6.20 10.98
N ASN A 376 6.11 -7.33 11.51
CA ASN A 376 6.60 -8.63 11.11
C ASN A 376 5.90 -9.20 9.87
N ILE A 377 5.96 -8.47 8.76
CA ILE A 377 5.16 -8.70 7.54
C ILE A 377 5.24 -10.15 7.03
N HIS A 378 6.41 -10.78 7.03
CA HIS A 378 6.53 -12.15 6.51
C HIS A 378 5.87 -13.20 7.40
N GLU A 379 5.84 -12.99 8.72
CA GLU A 379 5.08 -13.83 9.65
C GLU A 379 3.58 -13.57 9.54
N LEU A 380 3.15 -12.32 9.34
CA LEU A 380 1.74 -12.01 9.08
C LEU A 380 1.22 -12.67 7.78
N LEU A 381 2.06 -12.80 6.76
CA LEU A 381 1.73 -13.57 5.55
C LEU A 381 1.57 -15.06 5.85
N LEU A 382 2.38 -15.63 6.76
CA LEU A 382 2.24 -17.00 7.21
C LEU A 382 0.97 -17.20 8.04
N HIS A 383 0.65 -16.23 8.91
CA HIS A 383 -0.58 -16.20 9.69
C HIS A 383 -1.81 -16.23 8.78
N ASN A 384 -1.87 -15.38 7.75
CA ASN A 384 -2.96 -15.42 6.77
C ASN A 384 -3.10 -16.80 6.11
N ARG A 385 -1.98 -17.42 5.71
CA ARG A 385 -2.00 -18.78 5.13
C ARG A 385 -2.47 -19.84 6.13
N HIS A 386 -2.15 -19.67 7.41
CA HIS A 386 -2.62 -20.54 8.48
C HIS A 386 -4.14 -20.43 8.65
N LYS A 387 -4.67 -19.20 8.79
CA LYS A 387 -6.12 -18.93 8.83
C LYS A 387 -6.84 -19.50 7.60
N ALA A 388 -6.24 -19.37 6.41
CA ALA A 388 -6.80 -19.95 5.19
C ALA A 388 -7.06 -21.47 5.28
N VAL A 389 -6.19 -22.19 5.98
CA VAL A 389 -6.32 -23.63 6.18
C VAL A 389 -7.38 -23.95 7.22
N GLU A 390 -7.36 -23.23 8.35
CA GLU A 390 -8.31 -23.40 9.47
C GLU A 390 -9.75 -23.10 9.06
N GLU A 391 -9.94 -22.00 8.32
CA GLU A 391 -11.24 -21.52 7.86
C GLU A 391 -11.72 -22.21 6.57
N ASN A 392 -10.99 -23.23 6.09
CA ASN A 392 -11.34 -24.05 4.92
C ASN A 392 -11.37 -23.32 3.55
N TYR A 393 -10.61 -22.24 3.38
CA TYR A 393 -10.38 -21.61 2.07
C TYR A 393 -9.45 -22.42 1.15
N THR A 394 -8.90 -23.53 1.63
CA THR A 394 -8.06 -24.46 0.84
C THR A 394 -8.84 -25.69 0.40
N SER A 395 -8.57 -26.18 -0.81
CA SER A 395 -9.31 -27.30 -1.40
C SER A 395 -9.07 -28.62 -0.65
N GLY A 396 -10.09 -29.49 -0.59
CA GLY A 396 -9.95 -30.81 0.05
C GLY A 396 -8.85 -31.69 -0.57
N GLY A 397 -8.64 -31.58 -1.89
CA GLY A 397 -7.55 -32.26 -2.60
C GLY A 397 -6.17 -31.78 -2.17
N GLU A 398 -5.99 -30.47 -1.93
CA GLU A 398 -4.77 -29.90 -1.38
C GLU A 398 -4.52 -30.40 0.04
N LYS A 399 -5.53 -30.39 0.91
CA LYS A 399 -5.43 -30.90 2.29
C LYS A 399 -4.98 -32.36 2.33
N MET A 400 -5.59 -33.20 1.48
CA MET A 400 -5.21 -34.62 1.36
C MET A 400 -3.78 -34.80 0.83
N SER A 401 -3.37 -33.97 -0.13
CA SER A 401 -2.02 -34.00 -0.69
C SER A 401 -0.96 -33.65 0.36
N TRP A 402 -1.19 -32.59 1.15
CA TRP A 402 -0.31 -32.22 2.26
C TRP A 402 -0.29 -33.25 3.38
N PHE A 403 -1.44 -33.85 3.70
CA PHE A 403 -1.51 -34.95 4.66
C PHE A 403 -0.66 -36.14 4.20
N GLY A 404 -0.83 -36.59 2.95
CA GLY A 404 -0.02 -37.67 2.37
C GLY A 404 1.47 -37.34 2.34
N TRP A 405 1.83 -36.12 1.93
CA TRP A 405 3.21 -35.64 1.94
C TRP A 405 3.81 -35.64 3.36
N LYS A 406 3.06 -35.17 4.37
CA LYS A 406 3.47 -35.18 5.77
C LYS A 406 3.74 -36.60 6.26
N GLN A 407 2.81 -37.53 6.04
CA GLN A 407 2.98 -38.93 6.45
C GLN A 407 4.19 -39.58 5.78
N ALA A 408 4.38 -39.32 4.47
CA ALA A 408 5.54 -39.82 3.73
C ALA A 408 6.86 -39.24 4.24
N SER A 409 6.90 -37.94 4.54
CA SER A 409 8.11 -37.23 4.99
C SER A 409 8.50 -37.55 6.43
N LEU A 410 7.53 -37.85 7.31
CA LEU A 410 7.79 -38.28 8.68
C LEU A 410 8.25 -39.74 8.77
N SER A 411 7.97 -40.56 7.75
CA SER A 411 8.37 -41.96 7.70
C SER A 411 9.65 -42.17 6.87
N ARG A 412 10.77 -42.39 7.55
CA ARG A 412 12.05 -42.71 6.88
C ARG A 412 11.94 -43.97 6.02
N ARG A 413 11.12 -44.95 6.43
CA ARG A 413 10.85 -46.15 5.63
C ARG A 413 10.19 -45.75 4.31
N MET A 414 9.15 -44.93 4.34
CA MET A 414 8.45 -44.48 3.13
C MET A 414 9.36 -43.67 2.19
N MET A 415 10.17 -42.76 2.74
CA MET A 415 11.14 -42.01 1.95
C MET A 415 12.16 -42.91 1.22
N ASN A 416 12.51 -44.06 1.80
CA ASN A 416 13.50 -44.99 1.26
C ASN A 416 12.86 -46.14 0.44
N LEU A 417 11.53 -46.27 0.39
CA LEU A 417 10.84 -47.32 -0.38
C LEU A 417 11.14 -47.24 -1.88
N VAL A 418 11.37 -46.03 -2.38
CA VAL A 418 11.55 -45.75 -3.81
C VAL A 418 12.92 -45.11 -4.03
N GLY A 419 13.74 -45.69 -4.92
CA GLY A 419 15.08 -45.20 -5.26
C GLY A 419 15.05 -43.90 -6.07
N GLY A 420 16.20 -43.21 -6.17
CA GLY A 420 16.33 -41.93 -6.87
C GLY A 420 15.86 -41.94 -8.32
N ASN A 421 16.17 -43.01 -9.07
CA ASN A 421 15.79 -43.13 -10.48
C ASN A 421 14.27 -43.13 -10.69
N THR A 422 13.52 -43.85 -9.85
CA THR A 422 12.06 -43.91 -9.93
C THR A 422 11.44 -42.58 -9.50
N LYS A 423 12.03 -41.89 -8.51
CA LYS A 423 11.62 -40.52 -8.13
C LYS A 423 11.84 -39.52 -9.27
N ASN A 424 12.98 -39.59 -9.97
CA ASN A 424 13.27 -38.75 -11.12
C ASN A 424 12.27 -38.97 -12.27
N LEU A 425 11.93 -40.23 -12.57
CA LEU A 425 10.93 -40.56 -13.58
C LEU A 425 9.54 -40.00 -13.21
N PHE A 426 9.15 -40.15 -11.94
CA PHE A 426 7.89 -39.63 -11.43
C PHE A 426 7.83 -38.09 -11.52
N MET A 427 8.88 -37.40 -11.07
CA MET A 427 8.97 -35.94 -11.16
C MET A 427 8.88 -35.46 -12.62
N LYS A 428 9.60 -36.10 -13.54
CA LYS A 428 9.57 -35.74 -14.97
C LYS A 428 8.18 -35.92 -15.57
N LYS A 429 7.46 -36.99 -15.20
CA LYS A 429 6.15 -37.31 -15.79
C LYS A 429 5.01 -36.45 -15.22
N PHE A 430 5.03 -36.18 -13.92
CA PHE A 430 3.88 -35.55 -13.24
C PHE A 430 4.12 -34.10 -12.82
N PHE A 431 5.38 -33.68 -12.62
CA PHE A 431 5.70 -32.36 -12.09
C PHE A 431 6.35 -31.41 -13.11
N ALA A 432 6.82 -31.89 -14.27
CA ALA A 432 7.48 -31.02 -15.27
C ALA A 432 6.63 -29.81 -15.67
N LYS A 433 5.35 -30.04 -16.01
CA LYS A 433 4.43 -28.96 -16.42
C LYS A 433 4.12 -27.99 -15.28
N ALA A 434 4.05 -28.47 -14.04
CA ALA A 434 3.79 -27.63 -12.86
C ALA A 434 5.04 -26.87 -12.38
N TRP A 435 6.23 -27.37 -12.70
CA TRP A 435 7.52 -26.76 -12.36
C TRP A 435 7.84 -25.53 -13.24
N GLY A 436 7.25 -25.50 -14.44
CA GLY A 436 7.35 -24.42 -15.40
C GLY A 436 8.53 -24.58 -16.36
N ASP A 437 8.41 -23.94 -17.53
CA ASP A 437 9.35 -24.12 -18.65
C ASP A 437 10.73 -23.49 -18.41
N ASN A 438 10.83 -22.58 -17.43
CA ASN A 438 12.04 -21.82 -17.10
C ASN A 438 12.82 -22.39 -15.90
N ARG A 439 12.53 -23.63 -15.47
CA ARG A 439 13.18 -24.26 -14.31
C ARG A 439 13.57 -25.71 -14.61
N GLU A 440 14.77 -26.08 -14.19
CA GLU A 440 15.17 -27.49 -14.20
C GLU A 440 14.57 -28.24 -13.02
N LEU A 441 14.06 -29.45 -13.25
CA LEU A 441 13.55 -30.31 -12.19
C LEU A 441 14.69 -30.76 -11.26
N PRO A 442 14.47 -30.82 -9.94
CA PRO A 442 15.47 -31.34 -9.01
C PRO A 442 15.75 -32.82 -9.29
N VAL A 443 17.04 -33.18 -9.29
CA VAL A 443 17.51 -34.55 -9.52
C VAL A 443 17.75 -35.25 -8.19
N PHE A 444 17.01 -36.32 -7.93
CA PHE A 444 17.17 -37.18 -6.76
C PHE A 444 18.33 -38.15 -6.97
N ALA A 445 19.27 -38.17 -6.02
CA ALA A 445 20.36 -39.13 -6.01
C ALA A 445 19.85 -40.58 -5.84
N PRO A 446 20.54 -41.60 -6.39
CA PRO A 446 20.11 -43.01 -6.30
C PRO A 446 19.90 -43.50 -4.86
N LYS A 447 20.75 -43.04 -3.94
CA LYS A 447 20.68 -43.33 -2.51
C LYS A 447 20.42 -42.05 -1.70
N SER A 448 19.60 -42.15 -0.66
CA SER A 448 19.39 -41.05 0.28
C SER A 448 20.60 -40.86 1.20
N PHE A 449 20.78 -39.65 1.74
CA PHE A 449 21.83 -39.38 2.74
C PHE A 449 21.78 -40.37 3.91
N ASN A 450 20.59 -40.79 4.35
CA ASN A 450 20.43 -41.77 5.43
C ASN A 450 20.92 -43.17 5.05
N GLN A 451 20.70 -43.60 3.80
CA GLN A 451 21.22 -44.88 3.32
C GLN A 451 22.76 -44.84 3.25
N LEU A 452 23.31 -43.78 2.66
CA LEU A 452 24.76 -43.56 2.60
C LEU A 452 25.39 -43.50 4.00
N TRP A 453 24.73 -42.85 4.95
CA TRP A 453 25.19 -42.76 6.33
C TRP A 453 25.21 -44.11 7.05
N LYS A 454 24.19 -44.95 6.85
CA LYS A 454 24.15 -46.31 7.40
C LYS A 454 25.21 -47.22 6.77
N GLU A 455 25.47 -47.05 5.49
CA GLU A 455 26.51 -47.79 4.77
C GLU A 455 27.92 -47.41 5.24
N ARG A 456 28.16 -46.14 5.60
CA ARG A 456 29.45 -45.68 6.16
C ARG A 456 29.68 -46.02 7.63
N LYS A 457 28.62 -46.34 8.38
CA LYS A 457 28.69 -46.76 9.80
C LYS A 457 28.73 -48.29 9.96
N LYS A 458 28.68 -49.04 8.87
CA LYS A 458 29.11 -50.43 8.80
C LYS A 458 30.57 -50.45 8.37
#